data_AF-A0A178UNF7-F1
#
_entry.id   AF-A0A178UNF7-F1
#
_cell.length_a   1.000
_cell.length_b   1.000
_cell.length_c   1.000
_cell.angle_alpha   90.00
_cell.angle_beta   90.00
_cell.angle_gamma   90.00
#
_symmetry.space_group_name_H-M   'P 1'
#
loop_
_entity.id
_entity.type
_entity.pdbx_description
1 polymer ?
#
loop_
_entity_poly.entity_id
_entity_poly.type
_entity_poly.pdbx_seq_one_letter_code
_entity_poly.pdbx_strand_id
1 'polypeptide(L)'
;MRYDGLDPLTISSVFSSAQFVGEKEINGKDCFILKLSTDQIDLSKRSDSTAEMIKHVAFGYFSQKSGLLICLEDSSLTRIQIPGTVPTYWETSMSSWMEDYRAIEGSEVVIAHSGKTDVLISRFGETLKGGISVTRMEEKWTIDDVAFDVPGLSVDCFIPPKEMKMDFHHQDAQKHLPNYNT
;
A
#
# COMPACT_ATOMS: atom_id res chain seq x y z
N MET A 1 -12.55 -4.55 -2.30
CA MET A 1 -11.70 -4.58 -3.51
C MET A 1 -11.50 -6.03 -3.89
N ARG A 2 -11.72 -6.39 -5.16
CA ARG A 2 -11.38 -7.72 -5.69
C ARG A 2 -9.88 -7.70 -5.98
N TYR A 3 -9.15 -8.64 -5.40
CA TYR A 3 -7.75 -8.85 -5.73
C TYR A 3 -7.73 -9.83 -6.89
N ASP A 4 -7.95 -9.37 -8.11
CA ASP A 4 -7.44 -10.12 -9.25
C ASP A 4 -5.90 -10.00 -9.18
N GLY A 5 -5.13 -10.97 -9.66
CA GLY A 5 -3.66 -11.00 -9.52
C GLY A 5 -2.96 -9.68 -9.90
N LEU A 6 -1.66 -9.59 -9.63
CA LEU A 6 -0.87 -8.38 -9.91
C LEU A 6 -0.74 -8.13 -11.43
N ASP A 7 -1.68 -7.38 -12.01
CA ASP A 7 -1.57 -6.88 -13.38
C ASP A 7 -0.53 -5.74 -13.43
N PRO A 8 0.56 -5.86 -14.21
CA PRO A 8 1.58 -4.83 -14.34
C PRO A 8 1.02 -3.46 -14.77
N LEU A 9 -0.02 -3.44 -15.60
CA LEU A 9 -0.65 -2.18 -16.03
C LEU A 9 -1.42 -1.53 -14.89
N THR A 10 -2.15 -2.32 -14.11
CA THR A 10 -2.80 -1.86 -12.88
C THR A 10 -1.78 -1.33 -11.86
N ILE A 11 -0.63 -1.97 -11.69
CA ILE A 11 0.45 -1.46 -10.83
C ILE A 11 0.98 -0.12 -11.37
N SER A 12 1.15 0.01 -12.69
CA SER A 12 1.58 1.28 -13.30
C SER A 12 0.55 2.40 -13.04
N SER A 13 -0.74 2.06 -13.02
CA SER A 13 -1.82 3.01 -12.75
C SER A 13 -1.79 3.56 -11.33
N VAL A 14 -1.12 2.89 -10.38
CA VAL A 14 -0.93 3.43 -9.02
C VAL A 14 -0.22 4.79 -9.09
N PHE A 15 0.70 4.97 -10.03
CA PHE A 15 1.41 6.23 -10.25
C PHE A 15 0.68 7.23 -11.16
N SER A 16 -0.52 6.90 -11.66
CA SER A 16 -1.29 7.79 -12.56
C SER A 16 -1.73 9.09 -11.89
N SER A 17 -2.01 9.05 -10.58
CA SER A 17 -2.33 10.23 -9.76
C SER A 17 -1.10 10.79 -9.02
N ALA A 18 0.10 10.28 -9.31
CA ALA A 18 1.29 10.73 -8.62
C ALA A 18 1.70 12.14 -9.05
N GLN A 19 2.26 12.89 -8.11
CA GLN A 19 2.82 14.19 -8.37
C GLN A 19 4.31 14.05 -8.70
N PHE A 20 4.76 14.62 -9.83
CA PHE A 20 6.19 14.81 -10.05
C PHE A 20 6.74 15.82 -9.04
N VAL A 21 7.78 15.43 -8.30
CA VAL A 21 8.36 16.27 -7.22
C VAL A 21 9.81 16.66 -7.46
N GLY A 22 10.46 16.13 -8.49
CA GLY A 22 11.80 16.52 -8.88
C GLY A 22 12.63 15.38 -9.46
N GLU A 23 13.93 15.62 -9.54
CA GLU A 23 14.92 14.69 -10.09
C GLU A 23 16.08 14.52 -9.11
N LYS A 24 16.67 13.33 -9.08
CA LYS A 24 17.78 12.99 -8.18
C LYS A 24 18.58 11.81 -8.74
N GLU A 25 19.88 11.82 -8.54
CA GLU A 25 20.71 10.65 -8.81
C GLU A 25 20.58 9.63 -7.67
N ILE A 26 20.25 8.38 -8.01
CA ILE A 26 20.17 7.25 -7.08
C ILE A 26 21.10 6.16 -7.59
N ASN A 27 22.11 5.79 -6.79
CA ASN A 27 23.09 4.75 -7.12
C ASN A 27 23.74 4.93 -8.52
N GLY A 28 24.12 6.16 -8.87
CA GLY A 28 24.72 6.48 -10.17
C GLY A 28 23.74 6.52 -11.36
N LYS A 29 22.41 6.51 -11.09
CA LYS A 29 21.37 6.60 -12.11
C LYS A 29 20.54 7.87 -11.93
N ASP A 30 20.43 8.66 -12.98
CA ASP A 30 19.51 9.80 -13.01
C ASP A 30 18.06 9.30 -12.91
N CYS A 31 17.34 9.78 -11.90
CA CYS A 31 15.96 9.40 -11.64
C CYS A 31 15.04 10.63 -11.60
N PHE A 32 13.80 10.45 -12.05
CA PHE A 32 12.69 11.34 -11.69
C PHE A 32 11.92 10.74 -10.52
N ILE A 33 11.33 11.62 -9.69
CA ILE A 33 10.67 11.24 -8.46
C ILE A 33 9.17 11.51 -8.59
N LEU A 34 8.38 10.47 -8.38
CA LEU A 34 6.93 10.56 -8.30
C LEU A 34 6.47 10.33 -6.86
N LYS A 35 5.66 11.25 -6.34
CA LYS A 35 5.08 11.17 -5.00
C LYS A 35 3.63 10.71 -5.08
N LEU A 36 3.32 9.69 -4.30
CA LEU A 36 1.98 9.23 -4.00
C LEU A 36 1.61 9.72 -2.60
N SER A 37 0.47 10.36 -2.47
CA SER A 37 -0.08 10.75 -1.17
C SER A 37 -1.52 10.32 -1.13
N THR A 38 -1.92 9.67 -0.04
CA THR A 38 -3.32 9.31 0.15
C THR A 38 -4.05 10.52 0.75
N ASP A 39 -5.13 10.95 0.11
CA ASP A 39 -5.95 12.04 0.61
C ASP A 39 -6.66 11.65 1.92
N GLN A 40 -6.99 12.64 2.77
CA GLN A 40 -7.64 12.39 4.07
C GLN A 40 -8.94 11.59 3.96
N ILE A 41 -9.69 11.75 2.86
CA ILE A 41 -10.93 11.00 2.62
C ILE A 41 -10.63 9.50 2.47
N ASP A 42 -9.54 9.12 1.80
CA ASP A 42 -9.20 7.72 1.62
C ASP A 42 -8.48 7.12 2.84
N LEU A 43 -7.76 7.95 3.59
CA LEU A 43 -7.22 7.58 4.89
C LEU A 43 -8.33 7.26 5.91
N SER A 44 -9.40 8.07 5.94
CA SER A 44 -10.53 7.84 6.84
C SER A 44 -11.32 6.56 6.52
N LYS A 45 -11.43 6.16 5.24
CA LYS A 45 -12.01 4.87 4.84
C LYS A 45 -11.20 3.65 5.29
N ARG A 46 -9.89 3.84 5.51
CA ARG A 46 -8.98 2.80 6.03
C ARG A 46 -8.87 2.83 7.56
N SER A 47 -9.62 3.71 8.22
CA SER A 47 -9.65 3.88 9.66
C SER A 47 -10.91 3.25 10.25
N ASP A 48 -10.83 2.77 11.48
CA ASP A 48 -11.97 2.30 12.26
C ASP A 48 -12.03 3.00 13.63
N SER A 49 -12.89 2.52 14.54
CA SER A 49 -13.04 3.14 15.87
C SER A 49 -11.79 3.08 16.75
N THR A 50 -10.81 2.26 16.37
CA THR A 50 -9.62 1.93 17.17
C THR A 50 -8.32 2.32 16.47
N ALA A 51 -8.28 2.31 15.14
CA ALA A 51 -7.10 2.64 14.35
C ALA A 51 -7.40 3.73 13.33
N GLU A 52 -6.63 4.82 13.37
CA GLU A 52 -6.69 5.94 12.42
C GLU A 52 -5.37 6.05 11.65
N MET A 53 -5.44 5.93 10.33
CA MET A 53 -4.30 6.21 9.45
C MET A 53 -4.17 7.73 9.29
N ILE A 54 -3.18 8.34 9.94
CA ILE A 54 -2.98 9.80 9.93
C ILE A 54 -2.34 10.26 8.62
N LYS A 55 -1.37 9.48 8.13
CA LYS A 55 -0.59 9.83 6.94
C LYS A 55 -0.13 8.56 6.25
N HIS A 56 -0.20 8.58 4.93
CA HIS A 56 0.47 7.59 4.09
C HIS A 56 1.02 8.30 2.86
N VAL A 57 2.34 8.21 2.66
CA VAL A 57 3.06 8.80 1.54
C VAL A 57 4.05 7.80 1.00
N ALA A 58 4.09 7.66 -0.32
CA ALA A 58 5.11 6.88 -1.00
C ALA A 58 5.83 7.72 -2.05
N PHE A 59 7.08 7.38 -2.34
CA PHE A 59 7.90 7.98 -3.38
C PHE A 59 8.47 6.87 -4.26
N GLY A 60 8.19 6.94 -5.55
CA GLY A 60 8.82 6.10 -6.56
C GLY A 60 9.94 6.88 -7.24
N TYR A 61 11.12 6.27 -7.30
CA TYR A 61 12.30 6.80 -8.00
C TYR A 61 12.49 6.01 -9.29
N PHE A 62 12.25 6.63 -10.42
CA PHE A 62 12.25 5.97 -11.73
C PHE A 62 13.43 6.44 -12.56
N SER A 63 14.15 5.51 -13.18
CA SER A 63 15.26 5.86 -14.07
C SER A 63 14.75 6.71 -15.23
N GLN A 64 15.37 7.87 -15.46
CA GLN A 64 15.03 8.72 -16.60
C GLN A 64 15.32 8.02 -17.95
N LYS A 65 16.32 7.14 -17.97
CA LYS A 65 16.74 6.43 -19.18
C LYS A 65 15.78 5.31 -19.59
N SER A 66 15.30 4.52 -18.63
CA SER A 66 14.49 3.32 -18.92
C SER A 66 13.04 3.39 -18.45
N GLY A 67 12.69 4.37 -17.61
CA GLY A 67 11.37 4.45 -16.97
C GLY A 67 11.14 3.41 -15.86
N LEU A 68 12.13 2.56 -15.54
CA LEU A 68 12.00 1.51 -14.53
C LEU A 68 12.18 2.06 -13.12
N LEU A 69 11.38 1.53 -12.18
CA LEU A 69 11.49 1.83 -10.76
C LEU A 69 12.83 1.32 -10.21
N ILE A 70 13.60 2.19 -9.57
CA ILE A 70 14.88 1.87 -8.93
C ILE A 70 14.70 1.69 -7.42
N CYS A 71 13.90 2.57 -6.82
CA CYS A 71 13.63 2.59 -5.38
C CYS A 71 12.17 2.97 -5.14
N LEU A 72 11.55 2.31 -4.18
CA LEU A 72 10.27 2.69 -3.60
C LEU A 72 10.47 3.01 -2.12
N GLU A 73 10.17 4.24 -1.73
CA GLU A 73 10.09 4.62 -0.33
C GLU A 73 8.64 4.75 0.08
N ASP A 74 8.28 4.20 1.23
CA ASP A 74 6.93 4.27 1.79
C ASP A 74 7.00 4.69 3.25
N SER A 75 6.09 5.58 3.66
CA SER A 75 6.00 6.04 5.04
C SER A 75 4.55 6.15 5.46
N SER A 76 4.22 5.53 6.58
CA SER A 76 2.88 5.54 7.17
C SER A 76 2.93 5.89 8.65
N LEU A 77 1.91 6.62 9.11
CA LEU A 77 1.69 6.95 10.51
C LEU A 77 0.27 6.57 10.89
N THR A 78 0.13 5.69 11.86
CA THR A 78 -1.15 5.21 12.38
C THR A 78 -1.27 5.52 13.86
N ARG A 79 -2.39 6.10 14.27
CA ARG A 79 -2.80 6.21 15.67
C ARG A 79 -3.67 5.02 16.02
N ILE A 80 -3.31 4.29 17.06
CA ILE A 80 -4.12 3.24 17.65
C ILE A 80 -4.58 3.71 19.02
N GLN A 81 -5.89 3.72 19.24
CA GLN A 81 -6.49 4.12 20.51
C GLN A 81 -7.69 3.24 20.82
N ILE A 82 -7.54 2.41 21.85
CA ILE A 82 -8.64 1.64 22.41
C ILE A 82 -9.46 2.57 23.32
N PRO A 83 -10.81 2.50 23.31
CA PRO A 83 -11.63 3.30 24.21
C PRO A 83 -11.18 3.14 25.67
N GLY A 84 -10.94 4.26 26.35
CA GLY A 84 -10.46 4.27 27.74
C GLY A 84 -8.94 4.14 27.90
N THR A 85 -8.17 4.07 26.82
CA THR A 85 -6.69 4.12 26.86
C THR A 85 -6.15 5.39 26.22
N VAL A 86 -4.91 5.76 26.58
CA VAL A 86 -4.15 6.79 25.87
C VAL A 86 -3.75 6.30 24.48
N PRO A 87 -3.63 7.19 23.47
CA PRO A 87 -3.27 6.79 22.12
C PRO A 87 -1.82 6.31 22.02
N THR A 88 -1.58 5.34 21.13
CA THR A 88 -0.25 4.87 20.72
C THR A 88 -0.08 5.14 19.24
N TYR A 89 1.10 5.61 18.84
CA TYR A 89 1.44 5.90 17.46
C TYR A 89 2.42 4.86 16.92
N TRP A 90 2.20 4.47 15.68
CA TRP A 90 3.07 3.59 14.91
C TRP A 90 3.48 4.31 13.64
N GLU A 91 4.77 4.53 13.48
CA GLU A 91 5.38 5.02 12.26
C GLU A 91 6.13 3.87 11.60
N THR A 92 5.79 3.59 10.33
CA THR A 92 6.53 2.63 9.51
C THR A 92 7.16 3.37 8.35
N SER A 93 8.48 3.21 8.20
CA SER A 93 9.22 3.69 7.05
C SER A 93 9.87 2.49 6.35
N MET A 94 9.66 2.38 5.05
CA MET A 94 10.16 1.30 4.21
C MET A 94 10.92 1.87 3.02
N SER A 95 12.03 1.24 2.67
CA SER A 95 12.78 1.51 1.44
C SER A 95 13.02 0.18 0.73
N SER A 96 12.55 0.07 -0.52
CA SER A 96 12.69 -1.13 -1.34
C SER A 96 13.43 -0.82 -2.62
N TRP A 97 14.51 -1.55 -2.90
CA TRP A 97 15.31 -1.42 -4.12
C TRP A 97 15.01 -2.56 -5.06
N MET A 98 14.79 -2.21 -6.32
CA MET A 98 14.46 -3.15 -7.39
C MET A 98 15.72 -3.51 -8.17
N GLU A 99 16.00 -4.80 -8.28
CA GLU A 99 17.20 -5.34 -8.89
C GLU A 99 16.83 -6.39 -9.96
N ASP A 100 17.80 -6.69 -10.82
CA ASP A 100 17.70 -7.80 -11.78
C ASP A 100 16.44 -7.75 -12.65
N TYR A 101 16.22 -6.62 -13.30
CA TYR A 101 15.17 -6.48 -14.30
C TYR A 101 15.46 -7.39 -15.50
N ARG A 102 14.54 -8.31 -15.79
CA ARG A 102 14.62 -9.18 -16.97
C ARG A 102 13.31 -9.12 -17.76
N ALA A 103 13.42 -9.30 -19.07
CA ALA A 103 12.26 -9.50 -19.92
C ALA A 103 11.66 -10.87 -19.65
N ILE A 104 10.33 -10.96 -19.66
CA ILE A 104 9.63 -12.24 -19.55
C ILE A 104 9.57 -12.88 -20.94
N GLU A 105 9.89 -14.17 -21.01
CA GLU A 105 9.97 -14.91 -22.26
C GLU A 105 8.67 -14.77 -23.07
N GLY A 106 8.79 -14.35 -24.33
CA GLY A 106 7.65 -14.14 -25.22
C GLY A 106 6.88 -12.82 -25.00
N SER A 107 7.39 -11.89 -24.18
CA SER A 107 6.75 -10.59 -23.95
C SER A 107 7.73 -9.40 -24.02
N GLU A 108 7.19 -8.19 -24.21
CA GLU A 108 7.95 -6.93 -24.10
C GLU A 108 8.01 -6.39 -22.66
N VAL A 109 7.42 -7.10 -21.69
CA VAL A 109 7.35 -6.67 -20.29
C VAL A 109 8.63 -7.05 -19.57
N VAL A 110 9.18 -6.10 -18.81
CA VAL A 110 10.36 -6.30 -17.95
C VAL A 110 9.96 -6.17 -16.48
N ILE A 111 10.39 -7.14 -15.66
CA ILE A 111 10.09 -7.20 -14.22
C ILE A 111 11.37 -7.42 -13.43
N ALA A 112 11.46 -6.80 -12.26
CA ALA A 112 12.53 -7.02 -11.29
C ALA A 112 12.40 -8.43 -10.69
N HIS A 113 13.43 -9.26 -10.85
CA HIS A 113 13.45 -10.61 -10.28
C HIS A 113 14.13 -10.69 -8.92
N SER A 114 14.65 -9.58 -8.40
CA SER A 114 15.15 -9.55 -7.03
C SER A 114 15.13 -8.14 -6.46
N GLY A 115 15.35 -8.07 -5.16
CA GLY A 115 15.54 -6.80 -4.50
C GLY A 115 15.81 -6.94 -3.02
N LYS A 116 15.93 -5.78 -2.40
CA LYS A 116 16.11 -5.63 -0.96
C LYS A 116 15.08 -4.67 -0.42
N THR A 117 14.56 -4.93 0.77
CA THR A 117 13.64 -4.04 1.45
C THR A 117 14.11 -3.84 2.89
N ASP A 118 14.31 -2.60 3.29
CA ASP A 118 14.62 -2.23 4.67
C ASP A 118 13.40 -1.55 5.28
N VAL A 119 13.02 -1.97 6.49
CA VAL A 119 11.84 -1.46 7.21
C VAL A 119 12.24 -1.00 8.61
N LEU A 120 11.77 0.18 8.99
CA LEU A 120 11.87 0.75 10.32
C LEU A 120 10.45 0.95 10.88
N ILE A 121 10.15 0.28 11.98
CA ILE A 121 8.87 0.42 12.70
C ILE A 121 9.16 1.08 14.04
N SER A 122 8.61 2.26 14.25
CA SER A 122 8.74 3.01 15.50
C SER A 122 7.38 3.11 16.19
N ARG A 123 7.35 2.82 17.48
CA ARG A 123 6.17 2.95 18.34
C ARG A 123 6.42 3.94 19.44
N PHE A 124 5.54 4.93 19.59
CA PHE A 124 5.65 5.99 20.60
C PHE A 124 4.28 6.46 21.13
N GLY A 125 4.27 7.14 22.28
CA GLY A 125 3.04 7.58 22.96
C GLY A 125 3.14 7.49 24.48
N GLU A 126 2.14 8.05 25.18
CA GLU A 126 2.16 8.33 26.62
C GLU A 126 2.16 7.08 27.51
N THR A 127 1.79 5.90 26.97
CA THR A 127 1.78 4.62 27.70
C THR A 127 3.13 3.92 27.77
N LEU A 128 4.15 4.35 27.02
CA LEU A 128 5.47 3.71 27.08
C LEU A 128 6.25 4.27 28.26
N LYS A 129 6.16 3.60 29.41
CA LYS A 129 7.05 3.82 30.57
C LYS A 129 8.56 3.76 30.23
N GLY A 130 8.94 3.39 29.00
CA GLY A 130 10.31 3.26 28.49
C GLY A 130 10.63 4.03 27.20
N GLY A 131 9.83 5.01 26.77
CA GLY A 131 10.14 5.85 25.60
C GLY A 131 9.80 5.22 24.24
N ILE A 132 10.46 5.63 23.16
CA ILE A 132 10.23 5.14 21.79
C ILE A 132 10.75 3.71 21.66
N SER A 133 9.92 2.79 21.15
CA SER A 133 10.34 1.44 20.77
C SER A 133 10.58 1.41 19.26
N VAL A 134 11.71 0.85 18.83
CA VAL A 134 12.10 0.81 17.42
C VAL A 134 12.46 -0.61 17.02
N THR A 135 11.90 -1.08 15.92
CA THR A 135 12.20 -2.38 15.30
C THR A 135 12.72 -2.14 13.88
N ARG A 136 13.77 -2.86 13.52
CA ARG A 136 14.36 -2.84 12.17
C ARG A 136 14.23 -4.23 11.55
N MET A 137 13.88 -4.27 10.28
CA MET A 137 13.77 -5.49 9.49
C MET A 137 14.49 -5.27 8.17
N GLU A 138 15.20 -6.29 7.70
CA GLU A 138 15.80 -6.30 6.37
C GLU A 138 15.33 -7.57 5.68
N GLU A 139 14.83 -7.42 4.45
CA GLU A 139 14.36 -8.49 3.59
C GLU A 139 15.16 -8.47 2.28
N LYS A 140 15.52 -9.65 1.80
CA LYS A 140 15.98 -9.86 0.43
C LYS A 140 15.02 -10.83 -0.22
N TRP A 141 14.53 -10.48 -1.40
CA TRP A 141 13.57 -11.28 -2.13
C TRP A 141 14.10 -11.59 -3.53
N THR A 142 13.70 -12.76 -4.03
CA THR A 142 14.00 -13.24 -5.38
C THR A 142 12.72 -13.84 -5.96
N ILE A 143 12.55 -13.70 -7.28
CA ILE A 143 11.45 -14.26 -8.05
C ILE A 143 12.08 -15.20 -9.07
N ASP A 144 11.78 -16.49 -8.95
CA ASP A 144 12.34 -17.52 -9.83
C ASP A 144 11.59 -17.58 -11.16
N ASP A 145 10.26 -17.61 -11.10
CA ASP A 145 9.40 -17.74 -12.27
C ASP A 145 8.27 -16.70 -12.26
N VAL A 146 8.01 -16.13 -13.44
CA VAL A 146 6.86 -15.26 -13.68
C VAL A 146 6.04 -15.84 -14.82
N ALA A 147 4.73 -15.97 -14.60
CA ALA A 147 3.78 -16.42 -15.61
C ALA A 147 2.58 -15.48 -15.65
N PHE A 148 2.11 -15.21 -16.86
CA PHE A 148 0.87 -14.47 -17.11
C PHE A 148 -0.27 -15.45 -17.43
N ASP A 149 -1.49 -15.04 -17.14
CA ASP A 149 -2.72 -15.77 -17.48
C ASP A 149 -2.68 -17.26 -17.08
N VAL A 150 -2.18 -17.53 -15.87
CA VAL A 150 -1.93 -18.89 -15.36
C VAL A 150 -3.23 -19.73 -15.42
N PRO A 151 -3.28 -20.79 -16.23
CA PRO A 151 -4.48 -21.61 -16.37
C PRO A 151 -4.88 -22.27 -15.04
N GLY A 152 -6.17 -22.21 -14.72
CA GLY A 152 -6.71 -22.79 -13.49
C GLY A 152 -6.67 -21.86 -12.26
N LEU A 153 -6.09 -20.67 -12.38
CA LEU A 153 -6.23 -19.62 -11.37
C LEU A 153 -7.59 -18.94 -11.53
N SER A 154 -8.43 -19.01 -10.50
CA SER A 154 -9.77 -18.40 -10.51
C SER A 154 -9.88 -17.30 -9.45
N VAL A 155 -10.91 -16.47 -9.54
CA VAL A 155 -11.20 -15.41 -8.55
C VAL A 155 -11.35 -15.96 -7.13
N ASP A 156 -11.77 -17.22 -6.99
CA ASP A 156 -11.94 -17.88 -5.70
C ASP A 156 -10.60 -18.17 -5.00
N CYS A 157 -9.47 -18.10 -5.72
CA CYS A 157 -8.13 -18.21 -5.15
C CYS A 157 -7.72 -16.94 -4.37
N PHE A 158 -8.41 -15.82 -4.58
CA PHE A 158 -8.08 -14.52 -4.00
C PHE A 158 -9.02 -14.17 -2.84
N ILE A 159 -8.85 -14.89 -1.74
CA ILE A 159 -9.70 -14.78 -0.56
C ILE A 159 -9.26 -13.56 0.27
N PRO A 160 -10.15 -12.60 0.57
CA PRO A 160 -9.82 -11.47 1.42
C PRO A 160 -9.51 -11.95 2.86
N PRO A 161 -8.76 -11.16 3.66
CA PRO A 161 -8.55 -11.46 5.07
C PRO A 161 -9.89 -11.70 5.79
N LYS A 162 -9.95 -12.74 6.63
CA LYS A 162 -11.20 -13.23 7.29
C LYS A 162 -11.98 -12.18 8.09
N GLU A 163 -11.39 -11.02 8.38
CA GLU A 163 -11.96 -9.94 9.19
C GLU A 163 -12.68 -8.84 8.38
N MET A 164 -12.61 -8.86 7.05
CA MET A 164 -13.34 -7.89 6.21
C MET A 164 -14.78 -8.37 5.90
N LYS A 165 -15.65 -8.40 6.92
CA LYS A 165 -17.10 -8.39 6.65
C LYS A 165 -17.51 -6.96 6.33
N MET A 166 -17.57 -6.61 5.05
CA MET A 166 -18.26 -5.39 4.62
C MET A 166 -19.76 -5.66 4.73
N ASP A 167 -20.34 -5.32 5.88
CA ASP A 167 -21.79 -5.31 6.03
C ASP A 167 -22.35 -4.15 5.20
N PHE A 168 -22.61 -4.44 3.91
CA PHE A 168 -23.44 -3.56 3.08
C PHE A 168 -24.86 -3.62 3.63
N HIS A 169 -25.20 -2.69 4.52
CA HIS A 169 -26.58 -2.44 4.87
C HIS A 169 -27.32 -1.94 3.62
N HIS A 170 -28.00 -2.85 2.91
CA HIS A 170 -29.12 -2.49 2.06
C HIS A 170 -30.21 -1.89 2.94
N GLN A 171 -30.34 -0.56 2.91
CA GLN A 171 -31.58 0.10 3.32
C GLN A 171 -32.62 -0.19 2.24
N ASP A 172 -33.31 -1.31 2.38
CA ASP A 172 -34.59 -1.50 1.71
C ASP A 172 -35.61 -0.55 2.30
N ALA A 173 -36.16 0.28 1.40
CA ALA A 173 -37.19 1.24 1.69
C ALA A 173 -38.47 0.55 2.18
N GLN A 174 -38.90 0.85 3.40
CA GLN A 174 -40.27 0.63 3.83
C GLN A 174 -40.93 1.98 4.11
N LYS A 175 -41.62 2.50 3.10
CA LYS A 175 -42.54 3.64 3.22
C LYS A 175 -43.67 3.25 4.18
N HIS A 176 -43.64 3.75 5.41
CA HIS A 176 -44.82 3.82 6.26
C HIS A 176 -45.63 5.05 5.87
N LEU A 177 -46.77 4.83 5.21
CA LEU A 177 -47.85 5.81 5.10
C LEU A 177 -48.61 5.82 6.44
N PRO A 178 -48.89 6.98 7.05
CA PRO A 178 -49.78 7.05 8.20
C PRO A 178 -51.24 6.92 7.75
N ASN A 179 -51.97 6.00 8.40
CA ASN A 179 -53.42 5.86 8.32
C ASN A 179 -54.11 7.13 8.86
N TYR A 180 -54.97 7.73 8.04
CA TYR A 180 -55.99 8.66 8.53
C TYR A 180 -57.22 7.85 8.94
N ASN A 181 -57.58 7.88 10.22
CA ASN A 181 -58.89 7.46 10.70
C ASN A 181 -59.85 8.66 10.69
N THR A 182 -61.11 8.32 10.38
CA THR A 182 -62.28 9.16 10.11
C THR A 182 -62.68 10.08 11.26
#